data_AF-A0A1I2TQF9-F1
#
_entry.id   AF-A0A1I2TQF9-F1
#
_cell.length_a   1.000
_cell.length_b   1.000
_cell.length_c   1.000
_cell.angle_alpha   90.00
_cell.angle_beta   90.00
_cell.angle_gamma   90.00
#
_symmetry.space_group_name_H-M   'P 1'
#
loop_
_entity.id
_entity.type
_entity.pdbx_description
1 polymer ?
#
loop_
_entity_poly.entity_id
_entity_poly.type
_entity_poly.pdbx_seq_one_letter_code
_entity_poly.pdbx_strand_id
1 'polypeptide(L)'
;MTNKMVIILPVTILSAILLLRTGQNSKINGDAVIAMISVGALAFGYLLMNIFSTSSNLSGDVCSTLFGSTSILTLTKKEVWLCIILSVVVLIIFIMFYNRIFAVTFDENFANACGTETKNYNLLIAVVVAVIIVLAMNLVGSLLISALVIFPALSAMRVFGNFKSVTICSAVISVICALSGILIAILAGTPVGSTIVAADVVTFIMFCIMEKYLKINI
;
A
#
# COMPACT_ATOMS: atom_id res chain seq x y z
N MET A 1 -1.22 21.67 -3.25
CA MET A 1 -2.32 20.82 -2.73
C MET A 1 -3.47 20.93 -3.72
N THR A 2 -3.46 20.08 -4.75
CA THR A 2 -4.38 20.16 -5.90
C THR A 2 -5.81 19.85 -5.47
N ASN A 3 -6.80 20.56 -6.00
CA ASN A 3 -8.25 20.43 -5.72
C ASN A 3 -8.76 18.97 -5.66
N LYS A 4 -8.09 18.06 -6.39
CA LYS A 4 -8.33 16.61 -6.40
C LYS A 4 -8.07 15.91 -5.05
N MET A 5 -7.03 16.27 -4.29
CA MET A 5 -6.68 15.59 -3.02
C MET A 5 -7.77 15.80 -1.95
N VAL A 6 -8.43 16.96 -1.97
CA VAL A 6 -9.52 17.30 -1.05
C VAL A 6 -10.73 16.38 -1.26
N ILE A 7 -10.92 15.85 -2.47
CA ILE A 7 -12.01 14.91 -2.79
C ILE A 7 -11.57 13.47 -2.54
N ILE A 8 -10.35 13.10 -2.95
CA ILE A 8 -9.85 11.71 -2.87
C ILE A 8 -9.73 11.25 -1.41
N LEU A 9 -9.23 12.11 -0.52
CA LEU A 9 -8.98 11.76 0.88
C LEU A 9 -10.25 11.39 1.67
N PRO A 10 -11.33 12.20 1.69
CA PRO A 10 -12.56 11.81 2.37
C PRO A 10 -13.23 10.59 1.73
N VAL A 11 -13.19 10.47 0.39
CA VAL A 11 -13.76 9.31 -0.31
C VAL A 11 -13.03 8.03 0.08
N THR A 12 -11.69 8.03 0.08
CA THR A 12 -10.88 6.85 0.45
C THR A 12 -11.02 6.48 1.92
N ILE A 13 -11.08 7.46 2.83
CA ILE A 13 -11.36 7.20 4.25
C ILE A 13 -12.75 6.58 4.42
N LEU A 14 -13.76 7.13 3.73
CA LEU A 14 -15.11 6.58 3.77
C LEU A 14 -15.14 5.14 3.25
N SER A 15 -14.48 4.87 2.12
CA SER A 15 -14.34 3.52 1.57
C SER A 15 -13.62 2.58 2.53
N ALA A 16 -12.54 3.02 3.17
CA ALA A 16 -11.80 2.22 4.15
C ALA A 16 -12.68 1.84 5.35
N ILE A 17 -13.45 2.79 5.88
CA ILE A 17 -14.40 2.56 6.98
C ILE A 17 -15.51 1.58 6.56
N LEU A 18 -16.04 1.75 5.34
CA LEU A 18 -17.12 0.92 4.81
C LEU A 18 -16.65 -0.52 4.58
N LEU A 19 -15.43 -0.69 4.05
CA LEU A 19 -14.79 -2.00 3.89
C LEU A 19 -14.52 -2.68 5.23
N LEU A 20 -13.97 -1.94 6.22
CA LEU A 20 -13.75 -2.47 7.56
C LEU A 20 -15.05 -2.96 8.21
N ARG A 21 -16.15 -2.20 8.10
CA ARG A 21 -17.43 -2.59 8.70
C ARG A 21 -18.08 -3.78 7.99
N THR A 22 -18.03 -3.82 6.66
CA THR A 22 -18.61 -4.91 5.87
C THR A 22 -17.83 -6.21 6.02
N GLY A 23 -16.49 -6.13 6.17
CA GLY A 23 -15.63 -7.28 6.38
C GLY A 23 -15.88 -8.03 7.70
N GLN A 24 -16.39 -7.34 8.73
CA GLN A 24 -16.63 -7.94 10.06
C GLN A 24 -17.98 -8.67 10.19
N ASN A 25 -18.94 -8.48 9.27
CA ASN A 25 -20.32 -8.98 9.42
C ASN A 25 -20.86 -9.79 8.22
N SER A 26 -20.05 -10.07 7.20
CA SER A 26 -20.56 -10.67 5.95
C SER A 26 -20.47 -12.20 5.94
N LYS A 27 -21.50 -12.85 5.36
CA LYS A 27 -21.52 -14.28 5.03
C LYS A 27 -20.50 -14.70 3.96
N ILE A 28 -19.85 -13.73 3.32
CA ILE A 28 -18.88 -13.89 2.24
C ILE A 28 -17.50 -13.57 2.80
N ASN A 29 -16.46 -14.35 2.45
CA ASN A 29 -15.09 -14.13 2.90
C ASN A 29 -14.67 -12.66 2.67
N GLY A 30 -14.11 -12.01 3.70
CA GLY A 30 -13.72 -10.59 3.65
C GLY A 30 -12.80 -10.27 2.47
N ASP A 31 -11.85 -11.15 2.17
CA ASP A 31 -10.92 -10.99 1.04
C ASP A 31 -11.63 -10.94 -0.32
N ALA A 32 -12.68 -11.75 -0.50
CA ALA A 32 -13.47 -11.75 -1.72
C ALA A 32 -14.26 -10.43 -1.88
N VAL A 33 -14.78 -9.89 -0.79
CA VAL A 33 -15.48 -8.59 -0.79
C VAL A 33 -14.52 -7.46 -1.17
N ILE A 34 -13.31 -7.43 -0.61
CA ILE A 34 -12.28 -6.43 -0.94
C ILE A 34 -11.89 -6.53 -2.41
N ALA A 35 -11.71 -7.74 -2.94
CA ALA A 35 -11.36 -7.96 -4.35
C ALA A 35 -12.49 -7.49 -5.29
N MET A 36 -13.74 -7.89 -5.04
CA MET A 36 -14.89 -7.49 -5.86
C MET A 36 -15.09 -5.97 -5.86
N ILE A 37 -15.02 -5.33 -4.70
CA ILE A 37 -15.19 -3.88 -4.60
C ILE A 37 -14.05 -3.14 -5.29
N SER A 38 -12.80 -3.60 -5.15
CA SER A 38 -11.65 -2.96 -5.79
C SER A 38 -11.72 -3.03 -7.32
N VAL A 39 -12.00 -4.21 -7.88
CA VAL A 39 -12.12 -4.38 -9.33
C VAL A 39 -13.35 -3.63 -9.87
N GLY A 40 -14.47 -3.68 -9.14
CA GLY A 40 -15.69 -2.94 -9.49
C GLY A 40 -15.49 -1.43 -9.49
N ALA A 41 -14.82 -0.88 -8.46
CA ALA A 41 -14.54 0.55 -8.37
C ALA A 41 -13.61 1.02 -9.49
N LEU A 42 -12.59 0.23 -9.85
CA LEU A 42 -11.67 0.55 -10.94
C LEU A 42 -12.38 0.51 -12.30
N ALA A 43 -13.19 -0.52 -12.56
CA ALA A 43 -13.96 -0.65 -13.79
C ALA A 43 -14.98 0.49 -13.95
N PHE A 44 -15.70 0.81 -12.88
CA PHE A 44 -16.67 1.91 -12.87
C PHE A 44 -16.00 3.28 -13.01
N GLY A 45 -14.86 3.48 -12.35
CA GLY A 45 -14.04 4.69 -12.49
C GLY A 45 -13.55 4.90 -13.93
N TYR A 46 -13.05 3.84 -14.57
CA TYR A 46 -12.63 3.88 -15.98
C TYR A 46 -13.82 4.14 -16.92
N LEU A 47 -14.98 3.53 -16.67
CA LEU A 47 -16.21 3.76 -17.44
C LEU A 47 -16.66 5.22 -17.36
N LEU A 48 -16.70 5.81 -16.16
CA LEU A 48 -17.04 7.23 -15.97
C LEU A 48 -16.04 8.14 -16.70
N MET A 49 -14.74 7.84 -16.58
CA MET A 49 -13.71 8.57 -17.31
C MET A 49 -13.90 8.47 -18.82
N ASN A 50 -14.39 7.33 -19.35
CA ASN A 50 -14.65 7.16 -20.78
C ASN A 50 -15.88 7.94 -21.26
N ILE A 51 -16.97 7.94 -20.51
CA ILE A 51 -18.23 8.60 -20.89
C ILE A 51 -18.12 10.13 -20.80
N PHE A 52 -17.42 10.65 -19.79
CA PHE A 52 -17.35 12.09 -19.51
C PHE A 52 -16.05 12.76 -19.96
N SER A 53 -15.13 12.06 -20.63
CA SER A 53 -13.84 12.65 -20.98
C SER A 53 -13.89 13.71 -22.07
N THR A 54 -13.13 14.77 -21.83
CA THR A 54 -12.82 15.85 -22.80
C THR A 54 -11.43 15.64 -23.43
N SER A 55 -10.59 14.73 -22.91
CA SER A 55 -9.21 14.52 -23.39
C SER A 55 -9.11 13.43 -24.48
N SER A 56 -8.23 13.66 -25.45
CA SER A 56 -7.98 12.74 -26.57
C SER A 56 -7.10 11.53 -26.21
N ASN A 57 -6.48 11.52 -25.02
CA ASN A 57 -5.52 10.49 -24.59
C ASN A 57 -5.89 9.85 -23.23
N LEU A 58 -7.12 9.35 -23.13
CA LEU A 58 -7.64 8.73 -21.90
C LEU A 58 -6.76 7.60 -21.36
N SER A 59 -6.27 6.73 -22.24
CA SER A 59 -5.41 5.60 -21.86
C SER A 59 -4.10 6.07 -21.22
N GLY A 60 -3.54 7.20 -21.67
CA GLY A 60 -2.32 7.78 -21.10
C GLY A 60 -2.54 8.34 -19.70
N ASP A 61 -3.68 9.02 -19.47
CA ASP A 61 -4.04 9.58 -18.16
C ASP A 61 -4.30 8.47 -17.11
N VAL A 62 -4.92 7.37 -17.53
CA VAL A 62 -5.15 6.20 -16.66
C VAL A 62 -3.84 5.49 -16.36
N CYS A 63 -3.03 5.17 -17.38
CA CYS A 63 -1.75 4.51 -17.19
C CYS A 63 -0.79 5.33 -16.31
N SER A 64 -0.73 6.65 -16.50
CA SER A 64 0.10 7.53 -15.66
C SER A 64 -0.41 7.65 -14.22
N THR A 65 -1.72 7.55 -13.98
CA THR A 65 -2.27 7.54 -12.61
C THR A 65 -2.03 6.20 -11.91
N LEU A 66 -2.15 5.09 -12.65
CA LEU A 66 -1.99 3.73 -12.12
C LEU A 66 -0.51 3.38 -11.87
N PHE A 67 0.36 3.63 -12.86
CA PHE A 67 1.77 3.26 -12.83
C PHE A 67 2.70 4.42 -12.45
N GLY A 68 2.13 5.59 -12.18
CA GLY A 68 2.90 6.79 -11.90
C GLY A 68 3.46 7.43 -13.17
N SER A 69 3.70 8.73 -13.09
CA SER A 69 4.43 9.48 -14.11
C SER A 69 5.93 9.44 -13.80
N THR A 70 6.79 9.78 -14.77
CA THR A 70 8.22 10.08 -14.56
C THR A 70 8.45 11.20 -13.53
N SER A 71 7.38 11.83 -13.03
CA SER A 71 7.36 12.83 -11.97
C SER A 71 7.99 12.40 -10.63
N ILE A 72 8.20 11.11 -10.37
CA ILE A 72 9.01 10.68 -9.22
C ILE A 72 10.44 11.26 -9.28
N LEU A 73 10.95 11.51 -10.50
CA LEU A 73 12.25 12.13 -10.75
C LEU A 73 12.20 13.67 -10.75
N THR A 74 10.99 14.26 -10.78
CA THR A 74 10.77 15.72 -10.77
C THR A 74 9.98 16.17 -9.55
N LEU A 75 10.24 15.55 -8.39
CA LEU A 75 9.70 15.96 -7.10
C LEU A 75 10.15 17.37 -6.72
N THR A 76 9.21 18.23 -6.33
CA THR A 76 9.54 19.56 -5.81
C THR A 76 10.00 19.45 -4.35
N LYS A 77 10.92 20.33 -3.91
CA LYS A 77 11.39 20.38 -2.50
C LYS A 77 10.25 20.41 -1.47
N LYS A 78 9.13 21.07 -1.80
CA LYS A 78 7.92 21.13 -0.95
C LYS A 78 7.26 19.75 -0.76
N GLU A 79 7.19 18.95 -1.80
CA GLU A 79 6.57 17.62 -1.78
C GLU A 79 7.43 16.64 -0.96
N VAL A 80 8.74 16.73 -1.10
CA VAL A 80 9.71 15.96 -0.29
C VAL A 80 9.55 16.29 1.19
N TRP A 81 9.47 17.58 1.54
CA TRP A 81 9.34 18.00 2.95
C TRP A 81 8.02 17.54 3.58
N LEU A 82 6.93 17.59 2.80
CA LEU A 82 5.62 17.05 3.21
C LEU A 82 5.70 15.54 3.47
N CYS A 83 6.36 14.78 2.60
CA CYS A 83 6.57 13.34 2.79
C CYS A 83 7.37 13.04 4.05
N ILE A 84 8.42 13.81 4.32
CA ILE A 84 9.25 13.65 5.52
C ILE A 84 8.41 13.89 6.78
N ILE A 85 7.68 15.01 6.83
CA ILE A 85 6.83 15.34 7.99
C ILE A 85 5.79 14.23 8.21
N LEU A 86 5.11 13.81 7.15
CA LEU A 86 4.10 12.76 7.24
C LEU A 86 4.70 11.42 7.69
N SER A 87 5.84 11.02 7.13
CA SER A 87 6.54 9.79 7.49
C SER A 87 6.90 9.79 8.98
N VAL A 88 7.38 10.91 9.51
CA VAL A 88 7.67 11.08 10.94
C VAL A 88 6.39 10.95 11.78
N VAL A 89 5.29 11.60 11.38
CA VAL A 89 4.00 11.52 12.10
C VAL A 89 3.50 10.06 12.15
N VAL A 90 3.55 9.34 11.02
CA VAL A 90 3.15 7.93 10.95
C VAL A 90 4.04 7.06 11.83
N LEU A 91 5.35 7.26 11.80
CA LEU A 91 6.28 6.51 12.65
C LEU A 91 6.02 6.76 14.13
N ILE A 92 5.73 8.00 14.53
CA ILE A 92 5.37 8.33 15.92
C ILE A 92 4.10 7.60 16.34
N ILE A 93 3.04 7.64 15.52
CA ILE A 93 1.78 6.92 15.78
C ILE A 93 2.05 5.42 15.88
N PHE A 94 2.82 4.86 14.95
CA PHE A 94 3.15 3.43 14.93
C PHE A 94 3.92 3.01 16.18
N ILE A 95 4.94 3.78 16.60
CA ILE A 95 5.74 3.47 17.79
C ILE A 95 4.90 3.61 19.06
N MET A 96 4.09 4.67 19.17
CA MET A 96 3.27 4.92 20.36
C MET A 96 2.19 3.86 20.56
N PHE A 97 1.61 3.34 19.46
CA PHE A 97 0.57 2.31 19.50
C PHE A 97 1.06 0.91 19.13
N TYR A 98 2.38 0.68 19.08
CA TYR A 98 2.97 -0.56 18.58
C TYR A 98 2.37 -1.82 19.22
N ASN A 99 2.29 -1.86 20.56
CA ASN A 99 1.75 -3.02 21.29
C ASN A 99 0.26 -3.27 20.98
N ARG A 100 -0.52 -2.21 20.77
CA ARG A 100 -1.95 -2.31 20.45
C ARG A 100 -2.16 -2.74 19.01
N ILE A 101 -1.42 -2.17 18.07
CA ILE A 101 -1.43 -2.55 16.64
C ILE A 101 -1.04 -4.02 16.50
N PHE A 102 0.03 -4.44 17.19
CA PHE A 102 0.47 -5.83 17.20
C PHE A 102 -0.61 -6.78 17.74
N ALA A 103 -1.21 -6.46 18.89
CA ALA A 103 -2.26 -7.28 19.49
C ALA A 103 -3.45 -7.47 18.56
N VAL A 104 -3.92 -6.39 17.93
CA VAL A 104 -5.08 -6.43 17.02
C VAL A 104 -4.76 -7.15 15.71
N THR A 105 -3.54 -7.01 15.20
CA THR A 105 -3.11 -7.64 13.94
C THR A 105 -2.80 -9.13 14.10
N PHE A 106 -2.35 -9.55 15.29
CA PHE A 106 -2.02 -10.95 15.56
C PHE A 106 -3.26 -11.76 15.92
N ASP A 107 -4.09 -11.25 16.83
CA ASP A 107 -5.35 -11.91 17.21
C ASP A 107 -6.37 -10.87 17.72
N GLU A 108 -7.27 -10.45 16.81
CA GLU A 108 -8.32 -9.50 17.14
C GLU A 108 -9.27 -10.03 18.22
N ASN A 109 -9.59 -11.33 18.21
CA ASN A 109 -10.51 -11.93 19.18
C ASN A 109 -9.90 -11.95 20.57
N PHE A 110 -8.62 -12.32 20.66
CA PHE A 110 -7.86 -12.30 21.91
C PHE A 110 -7.68 -10.88 22.43
N ALA A 111 -7.33 -9.92 21.57
CA ALA A 111 -7.19 -8.51 21.96
C ALA A 111 -8.51 -7.95 22.53
N ASN A 112 -9.64 -8.29 21.92
CA ASN A 112 -10.97 -7.89 22.38
C ASN A 112 -11.32 -8.56 23.74
N ALA A 113 -11.00 -9.84 23.90
CA ALA A 113 -11.18 -10.57 25.16
C ALA A 113 -10.31 -10.00 26.31
N CYS A 114 -9.12 -9.48 26.00
CA CYS A 114 -8.26 -8.78 26.95
C CYS A 114 -8.68 -7.33 27.23
N GLY A 115 -9.88 -6.89 26.80
CA GLY A 115 -10.41 -5.55 27.06
C GLY A 115 -9.82 -4.45 26.18
N THR A 116 -9.20 -4.80 25.05
CA THR A 116 -8.75 -3.81 24.06
C THR A 116 -9.90 -3.52 23.10
N GLU A 117 -10.25 -2.24 22.90
CA GLU A 117 -11.26 -1.83 21.91
C GLU A 117 -10.75 -1.98 20.47
N THR A 118 -10.71 -3.22 19.95
CA THR A 118 -10.11 -3.54 18.65
C THR A 118 -10.69 -2.74 17.49
N LYS A 119 -11.99 -2.44 17.53
CA LYS A 119 -12.70 -1.63 16.52
C LYS A 119 -12.08 -0.25 16.34
N ASN A 120 -11.68 0.40 17.43
CA ASN A 120 -11.11 1.75 17.39
C ASN A 120 -9.69 1.73 16.82
N TYR A 121 -8.89 0.72 17.17
CA TYR A 121 -7.55 0.54 16.64
C TYR A 121 -7.56 0.11 15.16
N ASN A 122 -8.47 -0.77 14.75
CA ASN A 122 -8.66 -1.12 13.33
C ASN A 122 -9.04 0.11 12.50
N LEU A 123 -9.95 0.95 13.02
CA LEU A 123 -10.30 2.21 12.37
C LEU A 123 -9.11 3.18 12.29
N LEU A 124 -8.35 3.32 13.38
CA LEU A 124 -7.12 4.13 13.39
C LEU A 124 -6.12 3.66 12.32
N ILE A 125 -5.85 2.34 12.26
CA ILE A 125 -4.92 1.75 11.28
C ILE A 125 -5.43 2.03 9.87
N ALA A 126 -6.71 1.80 9.58
CA ALA A 126 -7.26 2.05 8.25
C ALA A 126 -7.24 3.52 7.83
N VAL A 127 -7.52 4.45 8.74
CA VAL A 127 -7.44 5.89 8.45
C VAL A 127 -5.99 6.30 8.18
N VAL A 128 -5.04 5.86 9.01
CA VAL A 128 -3.61 6.15 8.83
C VAL A 128 -3.12 5.60 7.48
N VAL A 129 -3.46 4.34 7.17
CA VAL A 129 -3.10 3.72 5.89
C VAL A 129 -3.76 4.44 4.71
N ALA A 130 -5.03 4.82 4.79
CA ALA A 130 -5.71 5.56 3.73
C ALA A 130 -5.03 6.91 3.46
N VAL A 131 -4.66 7.66 4.51
CA VAL A 131 -3.93 8.93 4.39
C VAL A 131 -2.57 8.71 3.72
N ILE A 132 -1.82 7.68 4.13
CA ILE A 132 -0.52 7.33 3.53
C ILE A 132 -0.69 7.04 2.04
N ILE A 133 -1.66 6.20 1.67
CA ILE A 133 -1.88 5.79 0.28
C ILE A 133 -2.26 7.00 -0.58
N VAL A 134 -3.19 7.85 -0.16
CA VAL A 134 -3.62 9.01 -0.95
C VAL A 134 -2.48 10.01 -1.18
N LEU A 135 -1.66 10.22 -0.16
CA LEU A 135 -0.53 11.13 -0.25
C LEU A 135 0.56 10.54 -1.16
N ALA A 136 0.90 9.26 -1.00
CA ALA A 136 1.86 8.57 -1.85
C ALA A 136 1.38 8.44 -3.32
N MET A 137 0.07 8.33 -3.55
CA MET A 137 -0.51 8.10 -4.89
C MET A 137 -0.18 9.20 -5.87
N ASN A 138 -0.09 10.45 -5.37
CA ASN A 138 0.28 11.58 -6.21
C ASN A 138 1.76 11.57 -6.64
N LEU A 139 2.60 10.79 -5.97
CA LEU A 139 4.05 10.78 -6.19
C LEU A 139 4.47 9.64 -7.10
N VAL A 140 3.91 8.46 -6.85
CA VAL A 140 4.44 7.21 -7.44
C VAL A 140 3.39 6.41 -8.23
N GLY A 141 2.11 6.78 -8.15
CA GLY A 141 1.00 6.04 -8.79
C GLY A 141 0.36 5.00 -7.88
N SER A 142 -0.91 4.68 -8.15
CA SER A 142 -1.75 3.89 -7.24
C SER A 142 -1.39 2.40 -7.18
N LEU A 143 -1.05 1.77 -8.30
CA LEU A 143 -0.73 0.33 -8.33
C LEU A 143 0.59 0.03 -7.65
N LEU A 144 1.58 0.91 -7.84
CA LEU A 144 2.89 0.72 -7.24
C LEU A 144 2.83 0.79 -5.72
N ILE A 145 1.97 1.62 -5.13
CA ILE A 145 1.83 1.70 -3.67
C ILE A 145 1.32 0.37 -3.13
N SER A 146 0.29 -0.21 -3.77
CA SER A 146 -0.20 -1.53 -3.39
C SER A 146 0.92 -2.57 -3.44
N ALA A 147 1.78 -2.52 -4.46
CA ALA A 147 2.92 -3.42 -4.56
C ALA A 147 3.96 -3.21 -3.43
N LEU A 148 4.38 -1.96 -3.19
CA LEU A 148 5.37 -1.61 -2.16
C LEU A 148 4.90 -1.92 -0.74
N VAL A 149 3.59 -1.93 -0.49
CA VAL A 149 3.02 -2.30 0.81
C VAL A 149 2.92 -3.82 0.95
N ILE A 150 2.46 -4.52 -0.10
CA ILE A 150 2.10 -5.94 -0.01
C ILE A 150 3.32 -6.84 -0.22
N PHE A 151 4.09 -6.67 -1.30
CA PHE A 151 5.17 -7.60 -1.65
C PHE A 151 6.31 -7.66 -0.62
N PRO A 152 6.84 -6.53 -0.10
CA PRO A 152 7.92 -6.58 0.88
C PRO A 152 7.48 -7.20 2.21
N ALA A 153 6.24 -6.95 2.63
CA ALA A 153 5.67 -7.54 3.83
C ALA A 153 5.51 -9.06 3.67
N LEU A 154 4.90 -9.52 2.57
CA LEU A 154 4.76 -10.94 2.28
C LEU A 154 6.12 -11.63 2.13
N SER A 155 7.10 -10.99 1.48
CA SER A 155 8.46 -11.53 1.34
C SER A 155 9.12 -11.71 2.70
N ALA A 156 9.05 -10.70 3.57
CA ALA A 156 9.63 -10.80 4.91
C ALA A 156 8.93 -11.87 5.78
N MET A 157 7.61 -11.97 5.71
CA MET A 157 6.84 -12.98 6.46
C MET A 157 7.18 -14.44 6.09
N ARG A 158 7.75 -14.67 4.89
CA ARG A 158 8.16 -16.01 4.44
C ARG A 158 9.38 -16.54 5.20
N VAL A 159 10.25 -15.65 5.68
CA VAL A 159 11.53 -16.01 6.30
C VAL A 159 11.56 -15.69 7.79
N PHE A 160 10.87 -14.63 8.23
CA PHE A 160 10.92 -14.16 9.61
C PHE A 160 9.63 -14.51 10.38
N GLY A 161 9.79 -15.11 11.58
CA GLY A 161 8.67 -15.44 12.47
C GLY A 161 8.28 -14.34 13.47
N ASN A 162 9.09 -13.30 13.63
CA ASN A 162 8.87 -12.24 14.62
C ASN A 162 8.31 -10.98 13.96
N PHE A 163 7.21 -10.43 14.48
CA PHE A 163 6.56 -9.23 13.94
C PHE A 163 7.53 -8.05 13.77
N LYS A 164 8.34 -7.75 14.81
CA LYS A 164 9.36 -6.69 14.73
C LYS A 164 10.36 -6.92 13.59
N SER A 165 10.79 -8.18 13.38
CA SER A 165 11.72 -8.53 12.32
C SER A 165 11.06 -8.38 10.95
N VAL A 166 9.80 -8.83 10.81
CA VAL A 166 9.01 -8.67 9.59
C VAL A 166 8.86 -7.19 9.24
N THR A 167 8.49 -6.33 10.19
CA THR A 167 8.31 -4.89 9.94
C THR A 167 9.59 -4.19 9.50
N ILE A 168 10.72 -4.48 10.14
CA ILE A 168 12.01 -3.87 9.78
C ILE A 168 12.50 -4.40 8.44
N CYS A 169 12.47 -5.72 8.23
CA CYS A 169 12.91 -6.33 7.00
C CYS A 169 12.03 -5.92 5.81
N SER A 170 10.72 -5.82 5.97
CA SER A 170 9.83 -5.35 4.89
C SER A 170 10.15 -3.91 4.49
N ALA A 171 10.43 -3.03 5.46
CA ALA A 171 10.84 -1.66 5.17
C ALA A 171 12.17 -1.61 4.40
N VAL A 172 13.17 -2.39 4.81
CA VAL A 172 14.48 -2.46 4.14
C VAL A 172 14.33 -3.03 2.73
N ILE A 173 13.58 -4.12 2.56
CA ILE A 173 13.31 -4.75 1.26
C ILE A 173 12.61 -3.74 0.32
N SER A 174 11.60 -3.03 0.81
CA SER A 174 10.87 -2.02 0.04
C SER A 174 11.80 -0.91 -0.47
N VAL A 175 12.69 -0.39 0.39
CA VAL A 175 13.67 0.63 0.01
C VAL A 175 14.67 0.11 -1.04
N ILE A 176 15.18 -1.11 -0.86
CA ILE A 176 16.13 -1.72 -1.80
C ILE A 176 15.45 -1.94 -3.16
N CYS A 177 14.23 -2.51 -3.18
CA CYS A 177 13.48 -2.77 -4.41
C CYS A 177 13.16 -1.47 -5.15
N ALA A 178 12.72 -0.43 -4.42
CA ALA A 178 12.49 0.89 -5.00
C ALA A 178 13.77 1.48 -5.59
N LEU A 179 14.90 1.43 -4.86
CA LEU A 179 16.18 1.97 -5.34
C LEU A 179 16.69 1.23 -6.58
N SER A 180 16.68 -0.11 -6.56
CA SER A 180 17.08 -0.93 -7.71
C SER A 180 16.15 -0.72 -8.90
N GLY A 181 14.84 -0.65 -8.65
CA GLY A 181 13.83 -0.43 -9.69
C GLY A 181 14.01 0.93 -10.37
N ILE A 182 14.25 1.99 -9.60
CA ILE A 182 14.54 3.33 -10.14
C ILE A 182 15.82 3.33 -10.97
N LEU A 183 16.90 2.72 -10.48
CA LEU A 183 18.17 2.65 -11.21
C LEU A 183 18.00 1.93 -12.56
N ILE A 184 17.35 0.76 -12.55
CA ILE A 184 17.06 -0.01 -13.76
C ILE A 184 16.16 0.77 -14.71
N ALA A 185 15.15 1.47 -14.19
CA ALA A 185 14.24 2.27 -14.99
C ALA A 185 14.96 3.40 -15.74
N ILE A 186 15.90 4.07 -15.07
CA ILE A 186 16.71 5.15 -15.66
C ILE A 186 17.62 4.59 -16.76
N LEU A 187 18.23 3.43 -16.54
CA LEU A 187 19.14 2.79 -17.51
C LEU A 187 18.40 2.24 -18.73
N ALA A 188 17.23 1.63 -18.52
CA ALA A 188 16.45 0.96 -19.57
C ALA A 188 15.43 1.87 -20.26
N GLY A 189 15.21 3.10 -19.77
CA GLY A 189 14.20 4.03 -20.29
C GLY A 189 12.75 3.55 -20.12
N THR A 190 12.52 2.60 -19.20
CA THR A 190 11.20 1.99 -18.95
C THR A 190 10.41 2.75 -17.90
N PRO A 191 9.07 2.58 -17.84
CA PRO A 191 8.25 3.17 -16.77
C PRO A 191 8.74 2.77 -15.37
N VAL A 192 9.02 3.78 -14.53
CA VAL A 192 9.56 3.57 -13.18
C VAL A 192 8.61 2.73 -12.31
N GLY A 193 7.29 2.94 -12.44
CA GLY A 193 6.34 2.18 -11.64
C GLY A 193 6.34 0.68 -11.95
N SER A 194 6.26 0.33 -13.23
CA SER A 194 6.22 -1.08 -13.66
C SER A 194 7.52 -1.82 -13.33
N THR A 195 8.67 -1.14 -13.40
CA THR A 195 9.98 -1.73 -13.09
C THR A 195 10.20 -1.97 -11.60
N ILE A 196 9.74 -1.06 -10.74
CA ILE A 196 9.78 -1.28 -9.29
C ILE A 196 8.91 -2.48 -8.93
N VAL A 197 7.69 -2.57 -9.47
CA VAL A 197 6.80 -3.73 -9.24
C VAL A 197 7.46 -5.04 -9.73
N ALA A 198 8.13 -5.01 -10.89
CA ALA A 198 8.86 -6.17 -11.37
C ALA A 198 10.00 -6.58 -10.41
N ALA A 199 10.73 -5.62 -9.85
CA ALA A 199 11.78 -5.87 -8.85
C ALA A 199 11.21 -6.47 -7.55
N ASP A 200 10.06 -5.96 -7.07
CA ASP A 200 9.35 -6.53 -5.91
C ASP A 200 8.92 -7.98 -6.16
N VAL A 201 8.40 -8.30 -7.35
CA VAL A 201 8.00 -9.66 -7.71
C VAL A 201 9.19 -10.61 -7.75
N VAL A 202 10.32 -10.19 -8.35
CA VAL A 202 11.56 -10.98 -8.36
C VAL A 202 12.05 -11.25 -6.94
N THR A 203 12.02 -10.22 -6.08
CA THR A 203 12.43 -10.35 -4.68
C THR A 203 11.51 -11.30 -3.91
N PHE A 204 10.20 -11.22 -4.12
CA PHE A 204 9.24 -12.14 -3.52
C PHE A 204 9.50 -13.60 -3.93
N ILE A 205 9.78 -13.85 -5.21
CA ILE A 205 10.13 -15.19 -5.70
C ILE A 205 11.42 -15.69 -5.05
N MET A 206 12.45 -14.85 -4.92
CA MET A 206 13.70 -15.22 -4.22
C MET A 206 13.44 -15.61 -2.76
N PHE A 207 12.63 -14.86 -2.02
CA PHE A 207 12.28 -15.17 -0.63
C PHE A 207 11.45 -16.45 -0.50
N CYS A 208 10.56 -16.72 -1.46
CA CYS A 208 9.80 -17.97 -1.51
C CYS A 208 10.72 -19.19 -1.74
N ILE A 209 11.71 -19.06 -2.62
CA ILE A 209 12.74 -20.09 -2.82
C ILE A 209 13.56 -20.27 -1.54
N MET A 210 13.99 -19.18 -0.91
CA MET A 210 14.78 -19.20 0.33
C MET A 210 14.03 -19.89 1.47
N GLU A 211 12.73 -19.62 1.66
CA GLU A 211 11.87 -20.32 2.62
C GLU A 211 11.90 -21.83 2.38
N LYS A 212 11.75 -22.25 1.11
CA LYS A 212 11.74 -23.67 0.75
C LYS A 212 13.08 -24.34 1.09
N TYR A 213 14.20 -23.69 0.84
CA TYR A 213 15.52 -24.20 1.24
C TYR A 213 15.68 -24.27 2.77
N LEU A 214 15.19 -23.27 3.50
CA LEU A 214 15.27 -23.25 4.96
C LEU A 214 14.45 -24.40 5.59
N LYS A 215 13.26 -24.69 5.04
CA LYS A 215 12.40 -25.80 5.50
C LYS A 215 12.89 -27.20 5.11
N ILE A 216 13.72 -27.32 4.07
CA ILE A 216 14.31 -28.61 3.66
C ILE A 216 15.50 -28.98 4.56
N ASN A 217 16.14 -27.99 5.18
CA ASN A 217 17.34 -28.17 6.02
C ASN A 217 17.06 -28.26 7.53
N ILE A 218 15.78 -28.32 7.94
CA ILE A 218 15.31 -28.51 9.32
C ILE A 218 14.55 -29.84 9.39
#